data_AF-A0A7V8NTW9-F1
#
_entry.id   AF-A0A7V8NTW9-F1
#
_cell.length_a   1.000
_cell.length_b   1.000
_cell.length_c   1.000
_cell.angle_alpha   90.00
_cell.angle_beta   90.00
_cell.angle_gamma   90.00
#
_symmetry.space_group_name_H-M   'P 1'
#
loop_
_entity.id
_entity.type
_entity.pdbx_description
1 polymer ?
#
loop_
_entity_poly.entity_id
_entity_poly.type
_entity_poly.pdbx_seq_one_letter_code
_entity_poly.pdbx_strand_id
1 'polypeptide(L)'
;LEAVPRELAAEITRELRIPTIGIGAGPDCDGQVLVLHDILGLAFTPLPKFARRYAQLGEIISGAVRQYCRDVRSGGFPSDAESYHAPRAKEEKEAPVNMDGDW
;
A
#
# COMPACT_ATOMS: atom_id res chain seq x y z
N LEU A 1 -14.83 19.16 15.72
CA LEU A 1 -14.52 19.21 17.17
C LEU A 1 -13.39 18.23 17.43
N GLU A 2 -12.23 18.72 17.88
CA GLU A 2 -11.03 17.90 18.11
C GLU A 2 -10.64 17.96 19.58
N ALA A 3 -10.41 16.79 20.20
CA ALA A 3 -9.98 16.67 21.59
C ALA A 3 -10.86 17.44 22.60
N VAL A 4 -12.17 17.51 22.32
CA VAL A 4 -13.16 18.18 23.18
C VAL A 4 -13.78 17.15 24.15
N PRO A 5 -13.98 17.48 25.44
CA PRO A 5 -14.73 16.62 26.36
C PRO A 5 -16.09 16.22 25.76
N ARG A 6 -16.48 14.96 25.94
CA ARG A 6 -17.68 14.38 25.33
C ARG A 6 -18.93 15.22 25.61
N GLU A 7 -19.12 15.59 26.87
CA GLU A 7 -20.31 16.32 27.33
C GLU A 7 -20.40 17.71 26.68
N LEU A 8 -19.26 18.39 26.52
CA LEU A 8 -19.19 19.69 25.86
C LEU A 8 -19.40 19.59 24.35
N ALA A 9 -18.86 18.55 23.71
CA ALA A 9 -19.12 18.31 22.29
C ALA A 9 -20.61 18.07 22.03
N ALA A 10 -21.29 17.30 22.88
CA ALA A 10 -22.73 17.08 22.80
C ALA A 10 -23.56 18.37 23.00
N GLU A 11 -23.10 19.30 23.84
CA GLU A 11 -23.72 20.62 23.97
C GLU A 11 -23.55 21.45 22.70
N ILE A 12 -22.32 21.55 22.18
CA ILE A 12 -22.02 22.29 20.95
C ILE A 12 -22.84 21.75 19.77
N THR A 13 -22.93 20.43 19.61
CA THR A 13 -23.69 19.81 18.52
C THR A 13 -25.19 20.10 18.61
N ARG A 14 -25.76 20.20 19.82
CA ARG A 14 -27.19 20.55 19.99
C ARG A 14 -27.49 22.02 19.66
N GLU A 15 -26.55 22.92 19.93
CA GLU A 15 -26.75 24.37 19.75
C GLU A 15 -26.51 24.83 18.29
N LEU A 16 -25.63 24.16 17.56
CA LEU A 16 -25.31 24.52 16.19
C LEU A 16 -26.31 23.92 15.19
N ARG A 17 -26.70 24.71 14.19
CA ARG A 17 -27.55 24.25 13.06
C ARG A 17 -26.75 23.53 11.96
N ILE A 18 -25.43 23.70 11.96
CA ILE A 18 -24.54 23.05 10.99
C ILE A 18 -24.04 21.71 11.54
N PRO A 19 -23.74 20.71 10.68
CA PRO A 19 -23.18 19.45 11.14
C PRO A 19 -21.81 19.63 11.81
N THR A 20 -21.58 18.86 12.86
CA THR A 20 -20.33 18.77 13.61
C THR A 20 -19.61 17.46 13.29
N ILE A 21 -18.31 17.53 12.96
CA ILE A 21 -17.46 16.35 12.73
C ILE A 21 -16.46 16.22 13.88
N GLY A 22 -16.49 15.09 14.59
CA GLY A 22 -15.67 14.81 15.76
C GLY A 22 -14.40 14.01 15.46
N ILE A 23 -13.30 14.34 16.15
CA ILE A 23 -12.14 13.47 16.31
C ILE A 23 -11.72 13.52 17.79
N GLY A 24 -11.95 12.42 18.51
CA GLY A 24 -11.78 12.41 19.96
C GLY A 24 -12.71 13.36 20.73
N ALA A 25 -13.90 13.59 20.18
CA ALA A 25 -14.94 14.45 20.77
C ALA A 25 -16.16 13.66 21.29
N GLY A 26 -16.03 12.33 21.41
CA GLY A 26 -17.15 11.45 21.76
C GLY A 26 -18.11 11.17 20.60
N PRO A 27 -19.15 10.35 20.86
CA PRO A 27 -20.05 9.85 19.82
C PRO A 27 -21.15 10.83 19.42
N ASP A 28 -21.32 11.91 20.18
CA ASP A 28 -22.48 12.80 20.09
C ASP A 28 -22.33 13.90 19.01
N CYS A 29 -21.23 13.91 18.25
CA CYS A 29 -21.11 14.69 17.00
C CYS A 29 -21.86 14.02 15.83
N ASP A 30 -22.32 14.79 14.85
CA ASP A 30 -23.08 14.29 13.68
C ASP A 30 -22.29 13.36 12.76
N GLY A 31 -20.96 13.52 12.76
CA GLY A 31 -20.04 12.66 12.03
C GLY A 31 -18.71 12.52 12.74
N GLN A 32 -17.87 11.63 12.22
CA GLN A 32 -16.57 11.30 12.81
C GLN A 32 -15.48 11.34 11.75
N VAL A 33 -14.28 11.71 12.16
CA VAL A 33 -13.07 11.68 11.33
C VAL A 33 -11.92 11.08 12.14
N LEU A 34 -11.07 10.31 11.45
CA LEU A 34 -9.81 9.78 11.97
C LEU A 34 -8.75 9.86 10.87
N VAL A 35 -7.47 9.89 11.26
CA VAL A 35 -6.36 9.83 10.32
C VAL A 35 -6.26 8.41 9.77
N LEU A 36 -6.11 8.29 8.44
CA LEU A 36 -6.00 7.01 7.75
C LEU A 36 -4.89 6.11 8.34
N HIS A 37 -3.73 6.71 8.65
CA HIS A 37 -2.58 6.01 9.21
C HIS A 37 -2.87 5.38 10.58
N ASP A 38 -3.68 6.03 11.40
CA ASP A 38 -4.06 5.54 12.73
C ASP A 38 -5.01 4.34 12.62
N ILE A 39 -6.00 4.42 11.73
CA ILE A 39 -6.95 3.31 11.54
C ILE A 39 -6.31 2.11 10.84
N LEU A 40 -5.33 2.33 9.96
CA LEU A 40 -4.62 1.27 9.25
C LEU A 40 -3.39 0.73 10.01
N GLY A 41 -3.01 1.32 11.16
CA GLY A 41 -1.85 0.87 11.92
C GLY A 41 -0.53 1.04 11.15
N LEU A 42 -0.38 2.18 10.46
CA LEU A 42 0.81 2.54 9.69
C LEU A 42 1.84 3.34 10.49
N ALA A 43 1.42 3.94 11.61
CA ALA A 43 2.32 4.67 12.50
C ALA A 43 3.12 3.71 13.39
N PHE A 44 4.38 4.03 13.63
CA PHE A 44 5.26 3.32 14.58
C PHE A 44 5.17 3.87 16.01
N THR A 45 4.28 4.83 16.25
CA THR A 45 4.04 5.45 17.55
C THR A 45 2.81 4.86 18.23
N PRO A 46 2.69 4.99 19.56
CA PRO A 46 1.47 4.61 20.27
C PRO A 46 0.25 5.33 19.69
N LEU A 47 -0.84 4.58 19.55
CA LEU A 47 -2.10 5.10 19.03
C LEU A 47 -2.67 6.15 20.02
N PRO A 48 -3.15 7.32 19.54
CA PRO A 48 -3.81 8.28 20.43
C PRO A 48 -5.08 7.66 21.04
N LYS A 49 -5.42 8.04 22.28
CA LYS A 49 -6.54 7.47 23.07
C LYS A 49 -7.87 7.42 22.31
N PHE A 50 -8.12 8.39 21.43
CA PHE A 50 -9.39 8.51 20.70
C PHE A 50 -9.44 7.68 19.41
N ALA A 51 -8.31 7.18 18.92
CA ALA A 51 -8.28 6.39 17.70
C ALA A 51 -8.48 4.91 18.02
N ARG A 52 -9.18 4.22 17.12
CA ARG A 52 -9.26 2.76 17.09
C ARG A 52 -8.46 2.27 15.89
N ARG A 53 -7.55 1.33 16.11
CA ARG A 53 -6.86 0.63 15.04
C ARG A 53 -7.77 -0.47 14.48
N TYR A 54 -7.98 -0.46 13.17
CA TYR A 54 -8.80 -1.44 12.44
C TYR A 54 -7.95 -2.48 11.71
N ALA A 55 -6.69 -2.16 11.40
CA ALA A 55 -5.74 -3.08 10.80
C ALA A 55 -4.30 -2.79 11.27
N GLN A 56 -3.39 -3.74 11.03
CA GLN A 56 -1.95 -3.61 11.34
C GLN A 56 -1.14 -3.67 10.04
N LEU A 57 -1.40 -2.75 9.11
CA LEU A 57 -0.80 -2.79 7.77
C LEU A 57 0.71 -2.54 7.80
N GLY A 58 1.23 -1.79 8.77
CA GLY A 58 2.67 -1.53 8.89
C GLY A 58 3.50 -2.82 8.95
N GLU A 59 3.00 -3.84 9.66
CA GLU A 59 3.66 -5.15 9.76
C GLU A 59 3.55 -5.94 8.46
N ILE A 60 2.38 -5.95 7.84
CA ILE A 60 2.13 -6.66 6.57
C ILE A 60 3.04 -6.09 5.47
N ILE A 61 3.05 -4.77 5.32
CA ILE A 61 3.90 -4.07 4.33
C ILE A 61 5.38 -4.36 4.62
N SER A 62 5.81 -4.23 5.87
CA SER A 62 7.20 -4.52 6.25
C SER A 62 7.59 -5.96 5.96
N GLY A 63 6.70 -6.92 6.22
CA GLY A 63 6.90 -8.33 5.92
C GLY A 63 7.04 -8.59 4.43
N ALA A 64 6.14 -8.04 3.61
CA ALA A 64 6.16 -8.16 2.16
C ALA A 64 7.45 -7.60 1.56
N VAL A 65 7.85 -6.39 1.96
CA VAL A 65 9.10 -5.76 1.47
C VAL A 65 10.32 -6.57 1.88
N ARG A 66 10.37 -7.09 3.12
CA ARG A 66 11.48 -7.95 3.55
C ARG A 66 11.54 -9.26 2.76
N GLN A 67 10.39 -9.86 2.44
CA GLN A 67 10.33 -11.08 1.62
C GLN A 67 10.84 -10.79 0.20
N TYR A 68 10.34 -9.74 -0.43
CA TYR A 68 10.83 -9.28 -1.73
C TYR A 68 12.35 -9.07 -1.74
N CYS A 69 12.89 -8.37 -0.73
CA CYS A 69 14.33 -8.19 -0.61
C CYS A 69 15.11 -9.50 -0.45
N ARG A 70 14.54 -10.51 0.23
CA ARG A 70 15.16 -11.84 0.32
C ARG A 70 15.18 -12.51 -1.04
N ASP A 71 14.06 -12.50 -1.75
CA ASP A 71 13.92 -13.19 -3.03
C ASP A 71 14.83 -12.59 -4.10
N VAL A 72 15.00 -11.25 -4.11
CA VAL A 72 15.99 -10.59 -4.99
C VAL A 72 17.42 -10.99 -4.64
N ARG A 73 17.78 -10.99 -3.35
CA ARG A 73 19.15 -11.30 -2.91
C ARG A 73 19.53 -12.77 -3.08
N SER A 74 18.55 -13.67 -3.00
CA SER A 74 18.76 -15.10 -3.23
C SER A 74 18.72 -15.47 -4.71
N GLY A 75 18.32 -14.55 -5.59
CA GLY A 75 18.04 -14.85 -7.00
C GLY A 75 16.75 -15.64 -7.22
N GLY A 76 15.88 -15.72 -6.21
CA GLY A 76 14.55 -16.32 -6.33
C GLY A 76 13.55 -15.43 -7.08
N PHE A 77 13.82 -14.13 -7.18
CA PHE A 77 13.04 -13.18 -7.98
C PHE A 77 13.95 -12.21 -8.78
N PRO A 78 13.64 -11.91 -10.06
CA PRO A 78 12.61 -12.58 -10.87
C PRO A 78 13.08 -13.97 -11.32
N SER A 79 12.13 -14.88 -11.47
CA SER A 79 12.31 -16.17 -12.14
C SER A 79 12.10 -16.03 -13.65
N ASP A 80 12.36 -17.13 -14.38
CA ASP A 80 12.08 -17.21 -15.82
C ASP A 80 10.60 -16.95 -16.15
N ALA A 81 9.68 -17.45 -15.32
CA ALA A 81 8.24 -17.26 -15.48
C ALA A 81 7.79 -15.81 -15.27
N GLU A 82 8.61 -15.01 -14.57
CA GLU A 82 8.39 -13.59 -14.32
C GLU A 82 9.19 -12.71 -15.29
N SER A 83 9.77 -13.32 -16.34
CA SER A 83 10.63 -12.67 -17.33
C SER A 83 10.04 -12.75 -18.74
N TYR A 84 10.24 -11.69 -19.52
CA TYR A 84 9.94 -11.71 -20.95
C TYR A 84 11.16 -12.21 -21.74
N HIS A 85 10.93 -13.09 -22.72
CA HIS A 85 11.97 -13.61 -23.59
C HIS A 85 11.97 -12.93 -24.95
N ALA A 86 13.16 -12.62 -25.46
CA ALA A 86 13.30 -12.18 -26.85
C ALA A 86 12.87 -13.30 -27.82
N PRO A 87 12.30 -12.96 -28.99
CA PRO A 87 12.01 -13.96 -30.01
C PRO A 87 13.27 -14.72 -30.40
N ARG A 88 13.19 -16.05 -30.58
CA ARG A 88 14.33 -16.81 -31.13
C ARG A 88 14.67 -16.28 -32.52
N ALA A 89 15.95 -15.98 -32.73
CA ALA A 89 16.47 -15.70 -34.07
C ALA A 89 16.16 -16.89 -34.98
N LYS A 90 15.66 -16.63 -36.19
CA LYS A 90 15.46 -17.67 -37.20
C LYS A 90 16.84 -18.19 -37.59
N GLU A 91 17.04 -19.51 -37.56
CA GLU A 91 18.23 -20.16 -38.08
C GLU A 91 18.50 -19.62 -39.50
N GLU A 92 19.66 -19.00 -39.70
CA GLU A 92 20.16 -18.66 -41.02
C GLU A 92 20.33 -19.97 -41.76
N LYS A 93 19.43 -20.26 -42.70
CA LYS A 93 19.65 -21.33 -43.67
C LYS A 93 20.92 -20.94 -44.42
N GLU A 94 22.01 -21.68 -44.21
CA GLU A 94 23.21 -21.57 -45.03
C GLU A 94 22.77 -21.62 -46.49
N ALA A 95 23.02 -20.52 -47.22
CA ALA A 95 22.79 -20.49 -48.64
C ALA A 95 23.66 -21.58 -49.29
N PRO A 96 23.15 -22.32 -50.29
CA PRO A 96 23.95 -23.33 -50.96
C PRO A 96 25.22 -22.68 -51.50
N VAL A 97 26.37 -23.14 -51.03
CA VAL A 97 27.67 -22.73 -51.57
C VAL A 97 27.71 -23.23 -53.01
N ASN A 98 27.73 -22.30 -53.96
CA ASN A 98 27.93 -22.65 -55.36
C ASN A 98 29.37 -23.16 -55.50
N MET A 99 29.50 -24.44 -55.82
CA MET A 99 30.79 -25.14 -56.01
C MET A 99 31.37 -24.93 -57.42
N ASP A 100 30.70 -24.15 -58.27
CA ASP A 100 31.13 -23.85 -59.63
C ASP A 100 32.07 -22.65 -59.58
N GLY A 101 33.36 -22.93 -59.43
CA GLY A 101 34.44 -21.96 -59.20
C GLY A 101 34.76 -21.03 -60.38
N ASP A 102 33.85 -20.14 -60.74
CA ASP A 102 34.14 -18.92 -61.49
C ASP A 102 33.88 -17.70 -60.59
N TRP A 103 34.96 -16.95 -60.32
CA TRP A 103 34.95 -15.69 -59.56
C TRP A 103 34.54 -14.50 -60.44
#